data_AF-A0A150MW75-F1
#
_entry.id   AF-A0A150MW75-F1
#
_cell.length_a   1.000
_cell.length_b   1.000
_cell.length_c   1.000
_cell.angle_alpha   90.00
_cell.angle_beta   90.00
_cell.angle_gamma   90.00
#
_symmetry.space_group_name_H-M   'P 1'
#
loop_
_entity.id
_entity.type
_entity.pdbx_description
1 polymer ?
#
loop_
_entity_poly.entity_id
_entity_poly.type
_entity_poly.pdbx_seq_one_letter_code
_entity_poly.pdbx_strand_id
1 'polypeptide(L)'
;MTTRPPIFHRHGFILCSVFSFVELSNHGHRTNKQTKKWKKRTQGGGNAVTIQERLQSIAEQPRAYVHGTAELVNDEWIFFDDESDEASLVEEVAEQGIELFRGGHWLSGQWQENGAVATDLGVFPVRHGDRLRFRKPLTYAYQQWLLSLSDPSFFQFVHWLNGLGFSLYDCLYCYNGLLFALPIGVNFIIYDNSEQIGSVHHYYERGKRASDRFEITFNSGKRAICAQMG
;
A
#
# COMPACT_ATOMS: atom_id res chain seq x y z
N MET A 1 -40.98 13.66 53.62
CA MET A 1 -39.52 13.86 53.64
C MET A 1 -38.97 13.37 52.31
N THR A 2 -38.58 14.31 51.46
CA THR A 2 -38.15 14.14 50.07
C THR A 2 -36.65 14.34 49.99
N THR A 3 -35.91 13.36 49.47
CA THR A 3 -34.51 13.54 49.08
C THR A 3 -34.30 12.95 47.68
N ARG A 4 -33.97 13.83 46.72
CA ARG A 4 -33.23 13.46 45.50
C ARG A 4 -31.70 13.67 45.76
N PRO A 5 -30.79 13.43 44.80
CA PRO A 5 -29.74 12.41 44.87
C PRO A 5 -28.33 13.05 44.97
N PRO A 6 -27.24 12.28 44.80
CA PRO A 6 -26.03 12.84 44.22
C PRO A 6 -25.77 12.25 42.83
N ILE A 7 -25.50 13.17 41.92
CA ILE A 7 -24.88 12.96 40.62
C ILE A 7 -23.37 12.87 40.87
N PHE A 8 -22.72 11.82 40.37
CA PHE A 8 -21.29 11.83 40.09
C PHE A 8 -21.06 11.38 38.66
N HIS A 9 -20.65 12.34 37.83
CA HIS A 9 -19.98 12.10 36.56
C HIS A 9 -18.61 11.47 36.82
N ARG A 10 -18.23 10.45 36.05
CA ARG A 10 -16.85 10.27 35.57
C ARG A 10 -16.80 9.33 34.36
N HIS A 11 -15.94 9.73 33.43
CA HIS A 11 -15.60 9.12 32.16
C HIS A 11 -15.36 7.61 32.22
N GLY A 12 -15.80 6.90 31.18
CA GLY A 12 -15.39 5.54 30.86
C GLY A 12 -15.07 5.43 29.37
N PHE A 13 -13.80 5.64 29.04
CA PHE A 13 -13.20 5.22 27.77
C PHE A 13 -13.37 3.70 27.60
N ILE A 14 -13.94 3.26 26.49
CA ILE A 14 -13.89 1.85 26.09
C ILE A 14 -12.52 1.62 25.44
N LEU A 15 -11.54 1.23 26.26
CA LEU A 15 -10.33 0.55 25.81
C LEU A 15 -10.72 -0.88 25.46
N CYS A 16 -10.71 -1.22 24.17
CA CYS A 16 -10.77 -2.61 23.74
C CYS A 16 -9.41 -3.23 24.03
N SER A 17 -9.36 -4.06 25.08
CA SER A 17 -8.19 -4.79 25.52
C SER A 17 -7.77 -5.84 24.48
N VAL A 18 -6.51 -5.75 24.04
CA VAL A 18 -5.81 -6.82 23.34
C VAL A 18 -5.57 -7.94 24.35
N PHE A 19 -6.33 -9.04 24.23
CA PHE A 19 -6.12 -10.22 25.05
C PHE A 19 -4.91 -11.00 24.54
N SER A 20 -3.91 -11.12 25.40
CA SER A 20 -2.81 -12.08 25.30
C SER A 20 -3.34 -13.52 25.26
N PHE A 21 -2.76 -14.36 24.40
CA PHE A 21 -2.83 -15.80 24.53
C PHE A 21 -1.41 -16.37 24.50
N VAL A 22 -0.96 -16.90 25.64
CA VAL A 22 0.30 -17.63 25.82
C VAL A 22 -0.05 -19.08 26.13
N GLU A 23 0.62 -19.97 25.39
CA GLU A 23 0.93 -21.39 25.60
C GLU A 23 -0.16 -22.47 25.67
N LEU A 24 -0.02 -23.45 24.77
CA LEU A 24 0.06 -24.87 25.17
C LEU A 24 0.91 -25.69 24.17
N SER A 25 1.94 -26.31 24.77
CA SER A 25 2.61 -27.59 24.49
C SER A 25 3.37 -27.87 23.17
N ASN A 26 4.69 -27.96 23.35
CA ASN A 26 5.60 -28.99 22.84
C ASN A 26 4.93 -30.21 22.17
N HIS A 27 5.19 -30.43 20.88
CA HIS A 27 5.53 -31.74 20.31
C HIS A 27 6.37 -31.57 19.04
N GLY A 28 7.49 -32.29 19.01
CA GLY A 28 8.61 -32.08 18.12
C GLY A 28 8.43 -32.58 16.69
N HIS A 29 9.25 -31.98 15.83
CA HIS A 29 9.85 -32.57 14.63
C HIS A 29 8.92 -33.15 13.56
N ARG A 30 8.34 -32.28 12.71
CA ARG A 30 7.91 -32.68 11.36
C ARG A 30 7.70 -31.56 10.32
N THR A 31 8.52 -30.50 10.29
CA THR A 31 8.26 -29.35 9.39
C THR A 31 9.29 -29.08 8.29
N ASN A 32 10.38 -29.85 8.18
CA ASN A 32 11.46 -29.50 7.24
C ASN A 32 11.34 -30.09 5.82
N LYS A 33 10.34 -30.93 5.53
CA LYS A 33 10.14 -31.54 4.19
C LYS A 33 9.04 -30.88 3.35
N GLN A 34 8.04 -30.24 3.97
CA GLN A 34 6.95 -29.56 3.24
C GLN A 34 7.35 -28.18 2.73
N THR A 35 8.15 -27.42 3.49
CA THR A 35 8.69 -26.11 3.08
C THR A 35 9.58 -26.21 1.84
N LYS A 36 10.38 -27.27 1.73
CA LYS A 36 11.21 -27.54 0.54
C LYS A 36 10.41 -27.93 -0.71
N LYS A 37 9.21 -28.50 -0.54
CA LYS A 37 8.36 -28.95 -1.66
C LYS A 37 7.59 -27.80 -2.32
N TRP A 38 7.32 -26.71 -1.58
CA TRP A 38 6.74 -25.48 -2.15
C TRP A 38 7.78 -24.65 -2.94
N LYS A 39 9.02 -24.53 -2.45
CA LYS A 39 10.10 -23.86 -3.20
C LYS A 39 10.40 -24.50 -4.56
N LYS A 40 10.06 -25.79 -4.75
CA LYS A 40 10.26 -26.51 -6.02
C LYS A 40 9.08 -26.42 -6.99
N ARG A 41 7.89 -25.92 -6.58
CA ARG A 41 6.71 -25.79 -7.47
C ARG A 41 6.59 -24.41 -8.13
N THR A 42 7.38 -23.42 -7.71
CA THR A 42 7.51 -22.12 -8.37
C THR A 42 8.68 -22.06 -9.37
N GLN A 43 9.39 -23.16 -9.59
CA GLN A 43 10.39 -23.30 -10.66
C GLN A 43 9.77 -24.03 -11.86
N GLY A 44 8.77 -23.41 -12.48
CA GLY A 44 8.42 -23.64 -13.88
C GLY A 44 8.88 -22.40 -14.64
N GLY A 45 9.69 -22.56 -15.68
CA GLY A 45 10.40 -21.50 -16.40
C GLY A 45 9.50 -20.56 -17.22
N GLY A 46 8.62 -19.82 -16.54
CA GLY A 46 8.08 -18.55 -17.00
C GLY A 46 8.74 -17.43 -16.19
N ASN A 47 9.03 -16.29 -16.80
CA ASN A 47 9.51 -15.12 -16.08
C ASN A 47 8.52 -14.80 -14.95
N ALA A 48 9.01 -14.73 -13.70
CA ALA A 48 8.16 -14.37 -12.58
C ALA A 48 7.70 -12.92 -12.78
N VAL A 49 6.38 -12.71 -12.85
CA VAL A 49 5.80 -11.38 -13.00
C VAL A 49 6.20 -10.52 -11.80
N THR A 50 6.80 -9.37 -12.09
CA THR A 50 7.17 -8.35 -11.10
C THR A 50 5.96 -7.49 -10.74
N ILE A 51 6.00 -6.85 -9.57
CA ILE A 51 4.94 -5.91 -9.20
C ILE A 51 4.85 -4.75 -10.19
N GLN A 52 5.99 -4.32 -10.73
CA GLN A 52 6.05 -3.20 -11.67
C GLN A 52 5.33 -3.52 -12.98
N GLU A 53 5.58 -4.69 -13.57
CA GLU A 53 4.85 -5.14 -14.78
C GLU A 53 3.34 -5.20 -14.53
N ARG A 54 2.94 -5.60 -13.32
CA ARG A 54 1.52 -5.67 -12.98
C ARG A 54 0.89 -4.30 -12.78
N LEU A 55 1.60 -3.36 -12.18
CA LEU A 55 1.14 -1.98 -12.04
C LEU A 55 1.09 -1.25 -13.40
N GLN A 56 1.94 -1.62 -14.36
CA GLN A 56 1.85 -1.11 -15.74
C GLN A 56 0.61 -1.62 -16.50
N SER A 57 -0.01 -2.71 -16.03
CA SER A 57 -1.21 -3.27 -16.66
C SER A 57 -2.52 -2.57 -16.25
N ILE A 58 -2.46 -1.62 -15.31
CA ILE A 58 -3.62 -0.82 -14.88
C ILE A 58 -3.48 0.61 -15.38
N ALA A 59 -4.61 1.33 -15.45
CA ALA A 59 -4.59 2.76 -15.76
C ALA A 59 -3.81 3.53 -14.69
N GLU A 60 -3.10 4.58 -15.12
CA GLU A 60 -2.37 5.48 -14.23
C GLU A 60 -3.30 6.04 -13.14
N GLN A 61 -2.85 6.00 -11.89
CA GLN A 61 -3.64 6.47 -10.74
C GLN A 61 -3.09 7.83 -10.30
N PRO A 62 -3.86 8.94 -10.38
CA PRO A 62 -3.35 10.27 -10.02
C PRO A 62 -2.76 10.35 -8.61
N ARG A 63 -3.34 9.58 -7.68
CA ARG A 63 -2.93 9.47 -6.26
C ARG A 63 -1.66 8.63 -6.06
N ALA A 64 -1.07 8.08 -7.13
CA ALA A 64 0.17 7.33 -7.10
C ALA A 64 1.41 8.20 -6.81
N TYR A 65 1.24 9.52 -6.75
CA TYR A 65 2.35 10.46 -6.67
C TYR A 65 2.23 11.36 -5.45
N VAL A 66 3.36 11.62 -4.81
CA VAL A 66 3.56 12.78 -3.92
C VAL A 66 3.97 13.95 -4.81
N HIS A 67 3.30 15.09 -4.66
CA HIS A 67 3.58 16.30 -5.42
C HIS A 67 4.21 17.35 -4.51
N GLY A 68 5.03 18.21 -5.11
CA GLY A 68 5.65 19.28 -4.34
C GLY A 68 6.54 20.16 -5.18
N THR A 69 7.29 21.00 -4.48
CA THR A 69 8.15 22.02 -5.10
C THR A 69 9.61 21.83 -4.66
N ALA A 70 10.53 22.00 -5.60
CA ALA A 70 11.97 21.99 -5.34
C ALA A 70 12.47 23.40 -5.02
N GLU A 71 13.19 23.54 -3.91
CA GLU A 71 13.85 24.78 -3.53
C GLU A 71 15.32 24.54 -3.23
N LEU A 72 16.17 25.41 -3.76
CA LEU A 72 17.59 25.44 -3.41
C LEU A 72 17.79 26.22 -2.10
N VAL A 73 18.20 25.54 -1.03
CA VAL A 73 18.43 26.11 0.30
C VAL A 73 19.81 25.66 0.78
N ASN A 74 20.70 26.60 1.10
CA ASN A 74 22.08 26.31 1.55
C ASN A 74 22.84 25.32 0.64
N ASP A 75 22.73 25.50 -0.68
CA ASP A 75 23.33 24.64 -1.71
C ASP A 75 22.77 23.20 -1.77
N GLU A 76 21.67 22.91 -1.06
CA GLU A 76 20.96 21.64 -1.10
C GLU A 76 19.58 21.79 -1.75
N TRP A 77 19.16 20.78 -2.49
CA TRP A 77 17.82 20.72 -3.08
C TRP A 77 16.84 20.11 -2.09
N ILE A 78 15.91 20.92 -1.63
CA ILE A 78 14.84 20.54 -0.71
C ILE A 78 13.55 20.37 -1.49
N PHE A 79 12.88 19.25 -1.28
CA PHE A 79 11.51 19.01 -1.72
C PHE A 79 10.54 19.36 -0.59
N PHE A 80 9.58 20.22 -0.89
CA PHE A 80 8.45 20.53 -0.02
C PHE A 80 7.19 19.84 -0.54
N ASP A 81 6.62 18.94 0.26
CA ASP A 81 5.41 18.19 -0.05
C ASP A 81 4.16 19.09 0.04
N ASP A 82 3.35 19.12 -1.02
CA ASP A 82 2.13 19.92 -1.10
C ASP A 82 1.01 19.42 -0.17
N GLU A 83 1.00 18.13 0.22
CA GLU A 83 -0.04 17.52 1.05
C GLU A 83 0.30 17.54 2.55
N SER A 84 1.56 17.30 2.91
CA SER A 84 1.99 17.13 4.30
C SER A 84 2.72 18.33 4.91
N ASP A 85 3.11 19.32 4.08
CA ASP A 85 4.04 20.40 4.43
C ASP A 85 5.40 19.91 4.95
N GLU A 86 5.74 18.64 4.73
CA GLU A 86 7.03 18.06 5.10
C GLU A 86 8.13 18.46 4.10
N ALA A 87 9.35 18.61 4.60
CA ALA A 87 10.53 18.91 3.80
C ALA A 87 11.48 17.72 3.81
N SER A 88 12.06 17.38 2.65
CA SER A 88 13.01 16.28 2.50
C SER A 88 14.09 16.64 1.48
N LEU A 89 15.27 16.02 1.54
CA LEU A 89 16.26 16.18 0.47
C LEU A 89 15.73 15.52 -0.81
N VAL A 90 15.84 16.22 -1.94
CA VAL A 90 15.41 15.67 -3.25
C VAL A 90 16.12 14.36 -3.55
N GLU A 91 17.40 14.25 -3.20
CA GLU A 91 18.20 13.05 -3.41
C GLU A 91 17.65 11.82 -2.67
N GLU A 92 17.14 11.99 -1.44
CA GLU A 92 16.60 10.90 -0.63
C GLU A 92 15.29 10.37 -1.20
N VAL A 93 14.41 11.25 -1.68
CA VAL A 93 13.09 10.85 -2.20
C VAL A 93 13.16 10.40 -3.67
N ALA A 94 14.21 10.77 -4.40
CA ALA A 94 14.39 10.45 -5.82
C ALA A 94 14.96 9.05 -6.10
N GLU A 95 15.26 8.23 -5.08
CA GLU A 95 15.86 6.90 -5.26
C GLU A 95 15.07 5.99 -6.23
N GLN A 96 13.74 6.12 -6.24
CA GLN A 96 12.86 5.31 -7.10
C GLN A 96 12.50 6.00 -8.43
N GLY A 97 13.18 7.10 -8.75
CA GLY A 97 12.90 7.97 -9.88
C GLY A 97 12.16 9.24 -9.49
N ILE A 98 12.26 10.23 -10.36
CA ILE A 98 11.72 11.57 -10.18
C ILE A 98 11.02 12.00 -11.47
N GLU A 99 9.92 12.74 -11.35
CA GLU A 99 9.31 13.39 -12.49
C GLU A 99 9.31 14.92 -12.33
N LEU A 100 9.83 15.61 -13.34
CA LEU A 100 9.95 17.06 -13.39
C LEU A 100 8.86 17.65 -14.29
N PHE A 101 8.13 18.66 -13.82
CA PHE A 101 7.14 19.36 -14.63
C PHE A 101 7.79 20.42 -15.53
N ARG A 102 7.71 20.23 -16.85
CA ARG A 102 8.21 21.19 -17.86
C ARG A 102 7.25 21.29 -19.04
N GLY A 103 6.97 22.52 -19.45
CA GLY A 103 6.19 22.78 -20.67
C GLY A 103 4.78 22.16 -20.67
N GLY A 104 4.16 21.97 -19.51
CA GLY A 104 2.85 21.33 -19.39
C GLY A 104 2.87 19.81 -19.25
N HIS A 105 4.04 19.19 -19.21
CA HIS A 105 4.21 17.74 -19.16
C HIS A 105 5.10 17.31 -17.99
N TRP A 106 4.85 16.11 -17.49
CA TRP A 106 5.73 15.44 -16.54
C TRP A 106 6.81 14.65 -17.29
N LEU A 107 8.06 14.93 -16.99
CA LEU A 107 9.22 14.27 -17.58
C LEU A 107 9.83 13.32 -16.56
N SER A 108 9.67 12.02 -16.79
CA SER A 108 10.27 10.98 -15.94
C SER A 108 11.77 10.88 -16.17
N GLY A 109 12.53 10.78 -15.07
CA GLY A 109 13.97 10.69 -15.13
C GLY A 109 14.60 10.24 -13.83
N GLN A 110 15.93 10.36 -13.78
CA GLN A 110 16.76 10.04 -12.64
C GLN A 110 17.42 11.31 -12.13
N TRP A 111 17.44 11.48 -10.80
CA TRP A 111 18.16 12.57 -10.16
C TRP A 111 19.66 12.44 -10.44
N GLN A 112 20.33 13.56 -10.56
CA GLN A 112 21.77 13.65 -10.79
C GLN A 112 22.39 14.51 -9.70
N GLU A 113 23.60 14.16 -9.26
CA GLU A 113 24.35 14.86 -8.20
C GLU A 113 24.49 16.37 -8.46
N ASN A 114 24.45 16.80 -9.73
CA ASN A 114 24.56 18.20 -10.12
C ASN A 114 23.23 18.99 -10.05
N GLY A 115 22.18 18.43 -9.44
CA GLY A 115 20.88 19.09 -9.33
C GLY A 115 20.06 19.09 -10.62
N ALA A 116 20.24 18.07 -11.47
CA ALA A 116 19.51 17.90 -12.71
C ALA A 116 18.73 16.60 -12.74
N VAL A 117 17.72 16.53 -13.62
CA VAL A 117 16.99 15.32 -13.92
C VAL A 117 17.40 14.83 -15.32
N ALA A 118 17.97 13.63 -15.37
CA ALA A 118 18.29 12.94 -16.62
C ALA A 118 17.06 12.15 -17.09
N THR A 119 16.55 12.50 -18.28
CA THR A 119 15.38 11.88 -18.91
C THR A 119 15.77 11.32 -20.28
N ASP A 120 14.88 10.56 -20.92
CA ASP A 120 15.08 10.10 -22.30
C ASP A 120 15.16 11.23 -23.33
N LEU A 121 14.68 12.44 -22.96
CA LEU A 121 14.73 13.64 -23.81
C LEU A 121 15.98 14.49 -23.57
N GLY A 122 16.83 14.12 -22.62
CA GLY A 122 18.03 14.85 -22.22
C GLY A 122 18.07 15.20 -20.74
N VAL A 123 19.04 16.04 -20.38
CA VAL A 123 19.31 16.46 -19.00
C VAL A 123 18.70 17.84 -18.75
N PHE A 124 17.86 17.94 -17.72
CA PHE A 124 17.13 19.15 -17.37
C PHE A 124 17.56 19.64 -15.99
N PRO A 125 18.24 20.79 -15.88
CA PRO A 125 18.53 21.40 -14.59
C PRO A 125 17.25 21.72 -13.83
N VAL A 126 17.22 21.35 -12.55
CA VAL A 126 16.16 21.78 -11.63
C VAL A 126 16.42 23.24 -11.24
N ARG A 127 15.34 23.98 -11.10
CA ARG A 127 15.32 25.40 -10.74
C ARG A 127 14.49 25.57 -9.47
N HIS A 128 14.85 26.57 -8.69
CA HIS A 128 14.07 26.95 -7.52
C HIS A 128 12.62 27.26 -7.95
N GLY A 129 11.64 26.64 -7.28
CA GLY A 129 10.22 26.71 -7.63
C GLY A 129 9.75 25.70 -8.66
N ASP A 130 10.62 24.78 -9.14
CA ASP A 130 10.17 23.73 -10.06
C ASP A 130 9.26 22.73 -9.35
N ARG A 131 8.22 22.30 -10.06
CA ARG A 131 7.32 21.25 -9.56
C ARG A 131 7.90 19.88 -9.83
N LEU A 132 7.95 19.08 -8.78
CA LEU A 132 8.40 17.70 -8.81
C LEU A 132 7.26 16.79 -8.38
N ARG A 133 7.35 15.52 -8.78
CA ARG A 133 6.57 14.45 -8.15
C ARG A 133 7.35 13.15 -8.08
N PHE A 134 7.03 12.36 -7.08
CA PHE A 134 7.64 11.06 -6.79
C PHE A 134 6.57 10.00 -6.68
N ARG A 135 6.84 8.79 -7.18
CA ARG A 135 5.88 7.70 -7.08
C ARG A 135 5.86 7.15 -5.65
N LYS A 136 4.68 7.08 -5.04
CA LYS A 136 4.49 6.55 -3.69
C LYS A 136 4.96 5.09 -3.63
N PRO A 137 5.87 4.73 -2.70
CA PRO A 137 6.31 3.35 -2.57
C PRO A 137 5.18 2.48 -2.01
N LEU A 138 5.03 1.27 -2.53
CA LEU A 138 4.14 0.27 -1.94
C LEU A 138 4.90 -0.53 -0.88
N THR A 139 4.30 -0.78 0.28
CA THR A 139 4.95 -1.61 1.31
C THR A 139 5.18 -3.04 0.80
N TYR A 140 6.28 -3.67 1.22
CA TYR A 140 6.62 -5.04 0.77
C TYR A 140 5.48 -6.04 0.97
N ALA A 141 4.83 -6.02 2.15
CA ALA A 141 3.73 -6.93 2.46
C ALA A 141 2.55 -6.78 1.49
N TYR A 142 2.25 -5.54 1.08
CA TYR A 142 1.21 -5.21 0.13
C TYR A 142 1.59 -5.59 -1.30
N GLN A 143 2.83 -5.35 -1.73
CA GLN A 143 3.32 -5.80 -3.04
C GLN A 143 3.20 -7.33 -3.18
N GLN A 144 3.63 -8.08 -2.16
CA GLN A 144 3.51 -9.54 -2.15
C GLN A 144 2.05 -9.99 -2.14
N TRP A 145 1.18 -9.25 -1.46
CA TRP A 145 -0.26 -9.55 -1.48
C TRP A 145 -0.85 -9.36 -2.87
N LEU A 146 -0.57 -8.22 -3.52
CA LEU A 146 -0.98 -7.98 -4.89
C LEU A 146 -0.50 -9.12 -5.78
N LEU A 147 0.80 -9.42 -5.82
CA LEU A 147 1.37 -10.51 -6.63
C LEU A 147 0.76 -11.89 -6.36
N SER A 148 0.20 -12.13 -5.17
CA SER A 148 -0.43 -13.41 -4.82
C SER A 148 -1.83 -13.60 -5.39
N LEU A 149 -2.48 -12.53 -5.85
CA LEU A 149 -3.81 -12.59 -6.47
C LEU A 149 -3.69 -13.14 -7.89
N SER A 150 -4.68 -13.93 -8.32
CA SER A 150 -4.82 -14.26 -9.74
C SER A 150 -5.06 -12.99 -10.58
N ASP A 151 -4.76 -13.00 -11.87
CA ASP A 151 -5.01 -11.82 -12.73
C ASP A 151 -6.48 -11.39 -12.72
N PRO A 152 -7.47 -12.29 -12.86
CA PRO A 152 -8.87 -11.93 -12.69
C PRO A 152 -9.15 -11.26 -11.34
N SER A 153 -8.67 -11.84 -10.23
CA SER A 153 -8.87 -11.30 -8.88
C SER A 153 -8.24 -9.91 -8.74
N PHE A 154 -7.05 -9.71 -9.29
CA PHE A 154 -6.33 -8.43 -9.23
C PHE A 154 -7.05 -7.33 -9.99
N PHE A 155 -7.39 -7.55 -11.27
CA PHE A 155 -8.06 -6.52 -12.07
C PHE A 155 -9.45 -6.19 -11.51
N GLN A 156 -10.18 -7.20 -11.03
CA GLN A 156 -11.47 -6.98 -10.38
C GLN A 156 -11.32 -6.20 -9.08
N PHE A 157 -10.32 -6.53 -8.25
CA PHE A 157 -10.03 -5.80 -7.03
C PHE A 157 -9.70 -4.32 -7.32
N VAL A 158 -8.80 -4.06 -8.28
CA VAL A 158 -8.43 -2.69 -8.69
C VAL A 158 -9.65 -1.93 -9.20
N HIS A 159 -10.44 -2.53 -10.10
CA HIS A 159 -11.63 -1.89 -10.63
C HIS A 159 -12.64 -1.55 -9.54
N TRP A 160 -12.87 -2.49 -8.62
CA TRP A 160 -13.77 -2.29 -7.49
C TRP A 160 -13.26 -1.20 -6.54
N LEU A 161 -11.99 -1.24 -6.16
CA LEU A 161 -11.35 -0.26 -5.28
C LEU A 161 -11.44 1.16 -5.88
N ASN A 162 -11.11 1.30 -7.17
CA ASN A 162 -11.23 2.56 -7.90
C ASN A 162 -12.68 3.07 -7.94
N GLY A 163 -13.65 2.17 -8.14
CA GLY A 163 -15.08 2.51 -8.12
C GLY A 163 -15.57 3.02 -6.76
N LEU A 164 -14.83 2.75 -5.68
CA LEU A 164 -15.08 3.26 -4.34
C LEU A 164 -14.31 4.56 -4.01
N GLY A 165 -13.55 5.09 -4.97
CA GLY A 165 -12.76 6.31 -4.81
C GLY A 165 -11.36 6.10 -4.20
N PHE A 166 -10.90 4.85 -4.08
CA PHE A 166 -9.55 4.53 -3.60
C PHE A 166 -8.65 4.09 -4.74
N SER A 167 -7.36 4.36 -4.62
CA SER A 167 -6.29 3.84 -5.47
C SER A 167 -5.49 2.77 -4.74
N LEU A 168 -4.62 2.05 -5.47
CA LEU A 168 -3.71 1.10 -4.81
C LEU A 168 -2.72 1.81 -3.89
N TYR A 169 -2.44 3.10 -4.15
CA TYR A 169 -1.47 3.92 -3.43
C TYR A 169 -2.04 4.61 -2.19
N ASP A 170 -3.34 4.45 -1.93
CA ASP A 170 -3.98 4.89 -0.69
C ASP A 170 -3.83 3.85 0.44
N CYS A 171 -3.10 2.76 0.21
CA CYS A 171 -2.88 1.71 1.21
C CYS A 171 -1.93 2.19 2.32
N LEU A 172 -2.48 2.41 3.51
CA LEU A 172 -1.71 2.74 4.72
C LEU A 172 -1.09 1.51 5.39
N TYR A 173 -1.80 0.39 5.36
CA TYR A 173 -1.37 -0.82 6.06
C TYR A 173 -1.88 -2.08 5.36
N CYS A 174 -1.07 -3.14 5.35
CA CYS A 174 -1.45 -4.44 4.82
C CYS A 174 -0.89 -5.56 5.70
N TYR A 175 -1.76 -6.24 6.43
CA TYR A 175 -1.47 -7.55 7.01
C TYR A 175 -1.66 -8.63 5.93
N ASN A 176 -0.58 -9.31 5.57
CA ASN A 176 -0.59 -10.37 4.56
C ASN A 176 -0.26 -11.74 5.18
N GLY A 177 -1.31 -12.48 5.53
CA GLY A 177 -1.23 -13.83 6.10
C GLY A 177 -0.59 -14.86 5.16
N LEU A 178 -0.62 -14.64 3.84
CA LEU A 178 -0.04 -15.57 2.85
C LEU A 178 1.48 -15.66 2.97
N LEU A 179 2.15 -14.64 3.52
CA LEU A 179 3.58 -14.66 3.81
C LEU A 179 3.97 -15.74 4.83
N PHE A 180 3.02 -16.17 5.66
CA PHE A 180 3.22 -17.24 6.65
C PHE A 180 2.81 -18.62 6.11
N ALA A 181 2.56 -18.74 4.80
CA ALA A 181 2.12 -19.98 4.14
C ALA A 181 0.84 -20.58 4.74
N LEU A 182 -0.03 -19.74 5.29
CA LEU A 182 -1.35 -20.16 5.75
C LEU A 182 -2.21 -20.46 4.51
N PRO A 183 -2.81 -21.67 4.40
CA PRO A 183 -3.62 -22.03 3.24
C PRO A 183 -5.01 -21.36 3.27
N ILE A 184 -5.48 -20.93 4.45
CA ILE A 184 -6.79 -20.28 4.62
C ILE A 184 -6.60 -19.16 5.63
N GLY A 185 -7.18 -18.00 5.36
CA GLY A 185 -7.08 -16.88 6.28
C GLY A 185 -7.78 -15.63 5.80
N VAL A 186 -7.51 -14.54 6.53
CA VAL A 186 -8.00 -13.20 6.25
C VAL A 186 -6.83 -12.24 6.28
N ASN A 187 -6.69 -11.45 5.23
CA ASN A 187 -5.79 -10.29 5.20
C ASN A 187 -6.58 -9.03 5.57
N PHE A 188 -5.91 -8.08 6.19
CA PHE A 188 -6.48 -6.79 6.57
C PHE A 188 -5.69 -5.68 5.89
N ILE A 189 -6.39 -4.83 5.14
CA ILE A 189 -5.77 -3.77 4.35
C ILE A 189 -6.51 -2.48 4.66
N ILE A 190 -5.79 -1.46 5.11
CA ILE A 190 -6.36 -0.16 5.45
C ILE A 190 -6.02 0.81 4.33
N TYR A 191 -7.05 1.46 3.80
CA TYR A 191 -6.94 2.52 2.81
C TYR A 191 -7.40 3.85 3.41
N ASP A 192 -6.70 4.91 3.05
CA ASP A 192 -7.07 6.29 3.35
C ASP A 192 -6.87 7.15 2.11
N ASN A 193 -7.97 7.66 1.56
CA ASN A 193 -7.95 8.53 0.41
C ASN A 193 -8.15 10.01 0.80
N SER A 194 -7.79 10.41 2.02
CA SER A 194 -7.98 11.75 2.61
C SER A 194 -9.43 12.24 2.74
N GLU A 195 -10.39 11.60 2.07
CA GLU A 195 -11.82 11.86 2.19
C GLU A 195 -12.51 10.85 3.11
N GLN A 196 -12.08 9.59 3.06
CA GLN A 196 -12.61 8.48 3.84
C GLN A 196 -11.56 7.40 4.07
N ILE A 197 -11.76 6.67 5.17
CA ILE A 197 -10.94 5.50 5.52
C ILE A 197 -11.78 4.24 5.27
N GLY A 198 -11.16 3.23 4.65
CA GLY A 198 -11.76 1.93 4.38
C GLY A 198 -10.88 0.78 4.85
N SER A 199 -11.47 -0.17 5.57
CA SER A 199 -10.82 -1.44 5.94
C SER A 199 -11.28 -2.54 5.00
N VAL A 200 -10.39 -3.01 4.12
CA VAL A 200 -10.60 -4.16 3.26
C VAL A 200 -10.17 -5.44 3.99
N HIS A 201 -11.09 -6.40 4.06
CA HIS A 201 -10.84 -7.76 4.52
C HIS A 201 -10.84 -8.69 3.30
N HIS A 202 -9.68 -9.31 3.05
CA HIS A 202 -9.53 -10.28 1.98
C HIS A 202 -9.51 -11.69 2.56
N TYR A 203 -10.61 -12.41 2.40
CA TYR A 203 -10.75 -13.82 2.77
C TYR A 203 -10.19 -14.67 1.65
N TYR A 204 -9.30 -15.60 1.99
CA TYR A 204 -8.65 -16.45 1.00
C TYR A 204 -8.62 -17.91 1.40
N GLU A 205 -8.68 -18.77 0.37
CA GLU A 205 -8.33 -20.18 0.44
C GLU A 205 -7.33 -20.50 -0.69
N ARG A 206 -6.30 -21.28 -0.35
CA ARG A 206 -5.23 -21.74 -1.24
C ARG A 206 -5.09 -23.24 -1.03
N GLY A 207 -5.39 -24.02 -2.05
CA GLY A 207 -5.46 -25.47 -1.94
C GLY A 207 -6.03 -26.12 -3.18
N LYS A 208 -6.99 -27.04 -2.99
CA LYS A 208 -7.66 -27.71 -4.11
C LYS A 208 -8.57 -26.77 -4.90
N ARG A 209 -9.15 -25.78 -4.22
CA ARG A 209 -9.89 -24.67 -4.82
C ARG A 209 -9.26 -23.40 -4.29
N ALA A 210 -8.74 -22.56 -5.17
CA ALA A 210 -8.36 -21.21 -4.77
C ALA A 210 -9.64 -20.41 -4.63
N SER A 211 -9.71 -19.53 -3.63
CA SER A 211 -10.73 -18.50 -3.65
C SER A 211 -10.25 -17.20 -3.03
N ASP A 212 -10.76 -16.09 -3.57
CA ASP A 212 -10.56 -14.73 -3.09
C ASP A 212 -11.92 -14.06 -2.91
N ARG A 213 -12.16 -13.46 -1.74
CA ARG A 213 -13.35 -12.64 -1.47
C ARG A 213 -12.92 -11.38 -0.74
N PHE A 214 -13.42 -10.23 -1.19
CA PHE A 214 -13.07 -8.94 -0.62
C PHE A 214 -14.32 -8.28 -0.01
N GLU A 215 -14.18 -7.78 1.21
CA GLU A 215 -15.18 -6.94 1.85
C GLU A 215 -14.52 -5.65 2.29
N ILE A 216 -15.22 -4.52 2.19
CA ILE A 216 -14.74 -3.24 2.74
C ILE A 216 -15.75 -2.70 3.73
N THR A 217 -15.25 -2.14 4.83
CA THR A 217 -16.02 -1.36 5.79
C THR A 217 -15.44 0.04 5.84
N PHE A 218 -16.26 1.05 5.53
CA PHE A 218 -15.86 2.45 5.60
C PHE A 218 -15.95 2.96 7.06
N ASN A 219 -15.22 4.02 7.38
CA ASN A 219 -15.31 4.73 8.66
C ASN A 219 -16.75 5.20 9.01
N SER A 220 -17.62 5.38 8.02
CA SER A 220 -19.06 5.65 8.21
C SER A 220 -19.88 4.44 8.68
N GLY A 221 -19.28 3.25 8.76
CA GLY A 221 -19.97 1.98 9.05
C GLY A 221 -20.66 1.34 7.84
N LYS A 222 -20.71 2.03 6.69
CA LYS A 222 -21.20 1.45 5.43
C LYS A 222 -20.29 0.28 5.01
N ARG A 223 -20.87 -0.70 4.31
CA ARG A 223 -20.15 -1.89 3.84
C ARG A 223 -20.40 -2.12 2.35
N ALA A 224 -19.37 -2.58 1.66
CA ALA A 224 -19.47 -3.06 0.28
C ALA A 224 -18.71 -4.38 0.13
N ILE A 225 -19.11 -5.21 -0.83
CA ILE A 225 -18.52 -6.53 -1.07
C ILE A 225 -18.13 -6.61 -2.54
N CYS A 226 -16.92 -7.09 -2.80
CA CYS A 226 -16.51 -7.59 -4.12
C CYS A 226 -16.41 -9.11 -4.04
N ALA A 227 -17.19 -9.76 -4.91
CA ALA A 227 -17.61 -11.15 -4.78
C ALA A 227 -16.47 -12.18 -4.88
N GLN A 228 -16.81 -13.42 -4.48
CA GLN A 228 -15.97 -14.61 -4.42
C GLN A 228 -15.57 -15.09 -5.82
N MET A 229 -14.26 -15.17 -6.09
CA MET A 229 -13.73 -15.78 -7.32
C MET A 229 -12.91 -17.02 -6.97
N GLY A 230 -13.01 -18.07 -7.78
CA GLY A 230 -12.27 -19.33 -7.61
C GLY A 230 -12.13 -20.11 -8.90
#